data_AF-K1YBQ8-F1
#
_entry.id   AF-K1YBQ8-F1
#
_cell.length_a   1.000
_cell.length_b   1.000
_cell.length_c   1.000
_cell.angle_alpha   90.00
_cell.angle_beta   90.00
_cell.angle_gamma   90.00
#
_symmetry.space_group_name_H-M   'P 1'
#
loop_
_entity.id
_entity.type
_entity.pdbx_description
1 polymer ?
#
loop_
_entity_poly.entity_id
_entity_poly.type
_entity_poly.pdbx_seq_one_letter_code
_entity_poly.pdbx_strand_id
1 'polypeptide(L)'
;AATLRSLLRGSLNFRGMVVSDDMQMKAITSRYGLAEGCCRALAAGVDLLIVGNNLDHDPHIFNTLKAAVLAAVDRGELTEKRIDEAWTIIRNFKKRLVP
;
A
#
# COMPACT_ATOMS: atom_id res chain seq x y z
N ALA A 1 2.56 -12.29 2.49
CA ALA A 1 2.96 -12.17 1.08
C ALA A 1 2.35 -13.24 0.17
N ALA A 2 2.18 -14.49 0.62
CA ALA A 2 1.64 -15.59 -0.20
C ALA A 2 0.30 -15.26 -0.89
N THR A 3 -0.62 -14.57 -0.22
CA THR A 3 -1.93 -14.23 -0.80
C THR A 3 -1.82 -13.32 -2.03
N LEU A 4 -1.11 -12.19 -1.93
CA LEU A 4 -1.01 -11.27 -3.07
C LEU A 4 -0.04 -11.81 -4.13
N ARG A 5 1.14 -12.30 -3.74
CA ARG A 5 2.17 -12.72 -4.70
C ARG A 5 1.88 -14.09 -5.31
N SER A 6 1.65 -15.11 -4.48
CA SER A 6 1.52 -16.49 -4.97
C SER A 6 0.12 -16.78 -5.51
N LEU A 7 -0.93 -16.34 -4.82
CA LEU A 7 -2.31 -16.61 -5.25
C LEU A 7 -2.80 -15.58 -6.28
N LEU A 8 -2.90 -14.29 -5.90
CA LEU A 8 -3.52 -13.29 -6.76
C LEU A 8 -2.68 -13.01 -8.02
N ARG A 9 -1.39 -12.74 -7.87
CA ARG A 9 -0.48 -12.49 -9.00
C ARG A 9 0.00 -13.80 -9.65
N GLY A 10 0.22 -14.86 -8.89
CA GLY A 10 0.63 -16.16 -9.41
C GLY A 10 -0.55 -16.91 -10.04
N SER A 11 -1.25 -17.70 -9.24
CA SER A 11 -2.28 -18.64 -9.72
C SER A 11 -3.46 -17.98 -10.45
N LEU A 12 -3.94 -16.84 -9.95
CA LEU A 12 -5.07 -16.12 -10.56
C LEU A 12 -4.64 -15.18 -11.67
N ASN A 13 -3.32 -15.04 -11.90
CA ASN A 13 -2.74 -14.23 -12.97
C ASN A 13 -3.29 -12.78 -13.03
N PHE A 14 -3.70 -12.20 -11.91
CA PHE A 14 -4.23 -10.84 -11.90
C PHE A 14 -3.10 -9.85 -12.20
N ARG A 15 -3.32 -8.95 -13.18
CA ARG A 15 -2.33 -7.94 -13.62
C ARG A 15 -2.80 -6.49 -13.41
N GLY A 16 -4.00 -6.30 -12.87
CA GLY A 16 -4.55 -4.97 -12.57
C GLY A 16 -3.96 -4.35 -11.31
N MET A 17 -4.47 -3.19 -10.91
CA MET A 17 -4.07 -2.52 -9.66
C MET A 17 -4.68 -3.21 -8.44
N VAL A 18 -3.87 -3.42 -7.39
CA VAL A 18 -4.36 -3.91 -6.09
C VAL A 18 -4.51 -2.73 -5.14
N VAL A 19 -5.71 -2.54 -4.61
CA VAL A 19 -6.05 -1.48 -3.66
C VAL A 19 -6.36 -2.13 -2.32
N SER A 20 -5.84 -1.57 -1.22
CA SER A 20 -6.25 -2.02 0.12
C SER A 20 -7.66 -1.54 0.46
N ASP A 21 -8.29 -2.18 1.44
CA ASP A 21 -9.34 -1.53 2.21
C ASP A 21 -8.72 -0.47 3.15
N ASP A 22 -9.54 0.21 3.95
CA ASP A 22 -9.09 1.25 4.88
C ASP A 22 -8.08 0.70 5.91
N MET A 23 -6.88 1.27 5.90
CA MET A 23 -5.77 0.84 6.76
C MET A 23 -5.96 1.25 8.23
N GLN A 24 -6.91 2.15 8.54
CA GLN A 24 -7.24 2.51 9.93
C GLN A 24 -8.14 1.51 10.64
N MET A 25 -8.66 0.50 9.94
CA MET A 25 -9.52 -0.53 10.53
C MET A 25 -8.83 -1.27 11.68
N LYS A 26 -9.58 -1.55 12.76
CA LYS A 26 -9.09 -2.21 13.98
C LYS A 26 -8.39 -3.53 13.73
N ALA A 27 -8.80 -4.30 12.73
CA ALA A 27 -8.17 -5.57 12.36
C ALA A 27 -6.69 -5.42 11.98
N ILE A 28 -6.31 -4.25 11.44
CA ILE A 28 -4.93 -3.92 11.09
C ILE A 28 -4.24 -3.21 12.26
N THR A 29 -4.86 -2.14 12.77
CA THR A 29 -4.22 -1.25 13.74
C THR A 29 -4.00 -1.91 15.10
N SER A 30 -4.85 -2.85 15.53
CA SER A 30 -4.65 -3.59 16.79
C SER A 30 -3.44 -4.53 16.78
N ARG A 31 -2.97 -4.95 15.59
CA ARG A 31 -1.89 -5.92 15.45
C ARG A 31 -0.55 -5.31 15.08
N TYR A 32 -0.55 -4.29 14.23
CA TYR A 32 0.68 -3.69 13.69
C TYR A 32 0.73 -2.16 13.88
N GLY A 33 -0.37 -1.52 14.26
CA GLY A 33 -0.51 -0.08 14.10
C GLY A 33 -0.60 0.35 12.62
N LEU A 34 -0.97 1.60 12.40
CA LEU A 34 -1.27 2.11 11.06
C LEU A 34 -0.02 2.17 10.17
N ALA A 35 1.06 2.79 10.65
CA ALA A 35 2.26 3.03 9.87
C ALA A 35 2.95 1.72 9.43
N GLU A 36 3.16 0.78 10.35
CA GLU A 36 3.74 -0.53 10.03
C GLU A 36 2.79 -1.33 9.12
N GLY A 37 1.48 -1.27 9.37
CA GLY A 37 0.47 -1.89 8.52
C GLY A 37 0.56 -1.43 7.06
N CYS A 38 0.67 -0.12 6.83
CA CYS A 38 0.86 0.48 5.51
C CYS A 38 2.15 -0.02 4.82
N CYS A 39 3.28 -0.01 5.53
CA CYS A 39 4.55 -0.47 4.99
C CYS A 39 4.49 -1.96 4.61
N ARG A 40 3.91 -2.79 5.48
CA ARG A 40 3.72 -4.23 5.22
C ARG A 40 2.79 -4.49 4.03
N ALA A 41 1.71 -3.72 3.88
CA ALA A 41 0.79 -3.84 2.76
C ALA A 41 1.50 -3.54 1.42
N LEU A 42 2.27 -2.45 1.36
CA LEU A 42 3.10 -2.11 0.20
C LEU A 42 4.10 -3.22 -0.11
N ALA A 43 4.85 -3.69 0.90
CA ALA A 43 5.81 -4.77 0.76
C ALA A 43 5.14 -6.09 0.30
N ALA A 44 3.91 -6.36 0.75
CA ALA A 44 3.16 -7.54 0.35
C ALA A 44 2.68 -7.50 -1.11
N GLY A 45 2.58 -6.32 -1.73
CA GLY A 45 2.17 -6.15 -3.13
C GLY A 45 0.90 -5.33 -3.34
N VAL A 46 0.43 -4.59 -2.34
CA VAL A 46 -0.62 -3.57 -2.53
C VAL A 46 -0.04 -2.39 -3.27
N ASP A 47 -0.72 -1.91 -4.31
CA ASP A 47 -0.27 -0.80 -5.16
C ASP A 47 -0.78 0.55 -4.68
N LEU A 48 -2.00 0.59 -4.14
CA LEU A 48 -2.63 1.80 -3.62
C LEU A 48 -3.24 1.53 -2.24
N LEU A 49 -2.90 2.38 -1.27
CA LEU A 49 -3.46 2.31 0.08
C LEU A 49 -4.67 3.23 0.20
N ILE A 50 -5.71 2.74 0.88
CA ILE A 50 -6.83 3.56 1.35
C ILE A 50 -6.59 3.89 2.82
N VAL A 51 -6.70 5.18 3.15
CA VAL A 51 -6.68 5.70 4.51
C VAL A 51 -7.85 6.68 4.63
N GLY A 52 -8.90 6.29 5.34
CA GLY A 52 -10.15 7.06 5.40
C GLY A 52 -10.03 8.38 6.18
N ASN A 53 -9.16 8.43 7.17
CA ASN A 53 -8.96 9.50 8.15
C ASN A 53 -10.25 9.96 8.86
N ASN A 54 -11.17 9.03 9.12
CA ASN A 54 -12.51 9.32 9.64
C ASN A 54 -12.82 8.69 11.01
N LEU A 55 -12.10 7.63 11.42
CA LEU A 55 -12.27 6.99 12.73
C LEU A 55 -11.64 7.83 13.86
N ASP A 56 -10.45 8.34 13.59
CA ASP A 56 -9.75 9.31 14.41
C ASP A 56 -9.02 10.24 13.42
N HIS A 57 -9.47 11.49 13.36
CA HIS A 57 -9.01 12.43 12.35
C HIS A 57 -7.66 13.02 12.76
N ASP A 58 -6.64 12.76 11.95
CA ASP A 58 -5.32 13.37 12.09
C ASP A 58 -4.98 14.19 10.83
N PRO A 59 -4.84 15.53 10.93
CA PRO A 59 -4.48 16.36 9.78
C PRO A 59 -3.05 16.10 9.27
N HIS A 60 -2.20 15.45 10.07
CA HIS A 60 -0.82 15.12 9.73
C HIS A 60 -0.63 13.67 9.29
N ILE A 61 -1.72 12.87 9.22
CA ILE A 61 -1.66 11.43 8.93
C ILE A 61 -0.85 11.13 7.66
N PHE A 62 -1.03 11.92 6.61
CA PHE A 62 -0.31 11.73 5.35
C PHE A 62 1.21 11.92 5.53
N ASN A 63 1.63 12.97 6.24
CA ASN A 63 3.05 13.25 6.47
C ASN A 63 3.68 12.16 7.35
N THR A 64 2.96 11.71 8.38
CA THR A 64 3.38 10.62 9.25
C THR A 64 3.58 9.32 8.47
N LEU A 65 2.61 8.94 7.62
CA LEU A 65 2.71 7.73 6.81
C LEU A 65 3.77 7.84 5.72
N LYS A 66 3.90 9.00 5.09
CA LYS A 66 4.98 9.26 4.13
C LYS A 66 6.35 9.09 4.78
N ALA A 67 6.56 9.68 5.95
CA ALA A 67 7.82 9.54 6.68
C ALA A 67 8.10 8.08 7.06
N ALA A 68 7.08 7.33 7.50
CA ALA A 68 7.21 5.92 7.81
C ALA A 68 7.60 5.07 6.59
N VAL A 69 6.99 5.33 5.43
CA VAL A 69 7.32 4.64 4.17
C VAL A 69 8.76 4.95 3.74
N LEU A 70 9.18 6.21 3.77
CA LEU A 70 10.56 6.59 3.44
C LEU A 70 11.56 5.90 4.37
N ALA A 71 11.30 5.93 5.68
CA ALA A 71 12.17 5.25 6.64
C ALA A 71 12.20 3.73 6.44
N ALA A 72 11.10 3.09 6.03
CA ALA A 72 11.08 1.67 5.69
C ALA A 72 11.90 1.36 4.43
N VAL A 73 11.95 2.30 3.47
CA VAL A 73 12.83 2.21 2.30
C VAL A 73 14.29 2.34 2.70
N ASP A 74 14.63 3.34 3.52
CA ASP A 74 16.00 3.55 4.00
C ASP A 74 16.54 2.34 4.79
N ARG A 75 15.66 1.66 5.54
CA ARG A 75 15.99 0.43 6.28
C ARG A 75 16.02 -0.83 5.42
N GLY A 76 15.63 -0.76 4.15
CA GLY A 76 15.56 -1.91 3.24
C GLY A 76 14.39 -2.87 3.49
N GLU A 77 13.44 -2.51 4.35
CA GLU A 77 12.21 -3.27 4.61
C GLU A 77 11.23 -3.18 3.44
N LEU A 78 11.27 -2.06 2.72
CA LEU A 78 10.54 -1.81 1.48
C LEU A 78 11.56 -1.41 0.41
N THR A 79 11.47 -1.96 -0.79
CA THR A 79 12.42 -1.60 -1.86
C THR A 79 11.89 -0.43 -2.67
N GLU A 80 12.78 0.46 -3.13
CA GLU A 80 12.41 1.52 -4.09
C GLU A 80 11.73 0.95 -5.34
N LYS A 81 12.28 -0.16 -5.86
CA LYS A 81 11.69 -0.91 -6.98
C LYS A 81 10.21 -1.25 -6.73
N ARG A 82 9.84 -1.64 -5.50
CA ARG A 82 8.44 -1.96 -5.18
C ARG A 82 7.54 -0.73 -5.28
N ILE A 83 8.02 0.44 -4.86
CA ILE A 83 7.31 1.71 -5.00
C ILE A 83 7.16 2.08 -6.48
N ASP A 84 8.23 1.96 -7.27
CA ASP A 84 8.22 2.26 -8.71
C ASP A 84 7.26 1.36 -9.50
N GLU A 85 7.19 0.08 -9.15
CA GLU A 85 6.23 -0.87 -9.71
C GLU A 85 4.79 -0.43 -9.44
N ALA A 86 4.46 -0.10 -8.18
CA ALA A 86 3.14 0.40 -7.79
C ALA A 86 2.79 1.68 -8.56
N TRP A 87 3.73 2.63 -8.62
CA TRP A 87 3.54 3.89 -9.33
C TRP A 87 3.30 3.68 -10.83
N THR A 88 4.04 2.77 -11.46
CA THR A 88 3.87 2.43 -12.88
C THR A 88 2.46 1.88 -13.15
N ILE A 89 1.95 1.01 -12.29
CA ILE A 89 0.58 0.47 -12.40
C ILE A 89 -0.45 1.60 -12.27
N ILE A 90 -0.33 2.47 -11.25
CA ILE A 90 -1.23 3.59 -11.04
C ILE A 90 -1.22 4.54 -12.24
N ARG A 91 -0.04 4.89 -12.76
CA ARG A 91 0.11 5.76 -13.92
C ARG A 91 -0.54 5.17 -15.16
N ASN A 92 -0.32 3.88 -15.43
CA ASN A 92 -0.93 3.20 -16.57
C ASN A 92 -2.44 3.09 -16.44
N PHE A 93 -2.95 2.86 -15.23
CA PHE A 93 -4.38 2.88 -14.95
C PHE A 93 -4.98 4.26 -15.23
N LYS A 94 -4.37 5.35 -14.72
CA LYS A 94 -4.82 6.72 -14.97
C LYS A 94 -4.85 7.08 -16.47
N LYS A 95 -3.83 6.68 -17.23
CA LYS A 95 -3.78 6.90 -18.70
C LYS A 95 -4.94 6.27 -19.47
N ARG A 96 -5.56 5.21 -18.93
CA ARG A 96 -6.72 4.57 -19.56
C ARG A 96 -8.06 5.25 -19.23
N LEU A 97 -8.07 6.11 -18.22
CA LEU A 97 -9.28 6.82 -17.78
C LEU A 97 -9.42 8.20 -18.40
N VAL A 98 -8.31 8.80 -18.84
CA VAL A 98 -8.32 10.09 -19.54
C VAL A 98 -8.40 9.80 -21.04
N PRO A 99 -9.43 10.31 -21.75
CA PRO A 99 -9.57 10.17 -23.21
C PRO A 99 -8.38 10.73 -24.00
#